data_AF-A0A7G9XTX3-F1
#
_entry.id   AF-A0A7G9XTX3-F1
#
_cell.length_a   1.000
_cell.length_b   1.000
_cell.length_c   1.000
_cell.angle_alpha   90.00
_cell.angle_beta   90.00
_cell.angle_gamma   90.00
#
_symmetry.space_group_name_H-M   'P 1'
#
loop_
_entity.id
_entity.type
_entity.pdbx_description
1 polymer ?
#
loop_
_entity_poly.entity_id
_entity_poly.type
_entity_poly.pdbx_seq_one_letter_code
_entity_poly.pdbx_strand_id
1 'polypeptide(L)'
;MRRRASLEVLRAEAGDELGTVVHERLRAGEDPWEFMQELPTVDELVVLTLRAELIHADNDRRPSREVDYRMLRQIALAYPPLSTTVWSMLDADRTRRRTA
;
A
#
# COMPACT_ATOMS: atom_id res chain seq x y z
N MET A 1 -22.28 0.49 6.81
CA MET A 1 -21.11 1.20 6.21
C MET A 1 -19.98 1.18 7.23
N ARG A 2 -18.86 0.51 6.96
CA ARG A 2 -17.65 0.65 7.79
C ARG A 2 -17.24 2.12 7.69
N ARG A 3 -17.10 2.82 8.82
CA ARG A 3 -16.73 4.23 8.87
C ARG A 3 -15.37 4.38 8.16
N ARG A 4 -15.32 5.13 7.06
CA ARG A 4 -14.05 5.44 6.40
C ARG A 4 -13.27 6.36 7.33
N ALA A 5 -12.09 5.93 7.77
CA ALA A 5 -11.15 6.82 8.45
C ALA A 5 -10.80 7.98 7.49
N SER A 6 -10.52 9.16 8.03
CA SER A 6 -10.04 10.26 7.20
C SER A 6 -8.68 9.91 6.62
N LEU A 7 -8.39 10.41 5.42
CA LEU A 7 -7.11 10.14 4.77
C LEU A 7 -5.92 10.64 5.59
N GLU A 8 -6.10 11.75 6.32
CA GLU A 8 -5.07 12.29 7.22
C GLU A 8 -4.71 11.31 8.33
N VAL A 9 -5.71 10.65 8.93
CA VAL A 9 -5.48 9.62 9.96
C VAL A 9 -4.75 8.44 9.36
N LEU A 10 -5.19 7.94 8.20
CA LEU A 10 -4.53 6.82 7.52
C LEU A 10 -3.06 7.14 7.20
N ARG A 11 -2.76 8.37 6.78
CA ARG A 11 -1.39 8.82 6.51
C ARG A 11 -0.54 8.94 7.77
N ALA A 12 -1.12 9.40 8.88
CA ALA A 12 -0.43 9.45 10.16
C ALA A 12 -0.07 8.04 10.64
N GLU A 13 -1.04 7.12 10.62
CA GLU A 13 -0.84 5.71 10.99
C GLU A 13 0.22 5.03 10.11
N ALA A 14 0.15 5.21 8.79
CA ALA A 14 1.16 4.67 7.87
C ALA A 14 2.55 5.30 8.07
N GLY A 15 2.62 6.59 8.43
CA GLY A 15 3.87 7.25 8.78
C GLY A 15 4.52 6.65 10.03
N ASP A 16 3.73 6.41 11.07
CA ASP A 16 4.18 5.78 12.32
C ASP A 16 4.63 4.33 12.10
N GLU A 17 3.90 3.58 11.27
CA GLU A 17 4.26 2.21 10.89
C GLU A 17 5.59 2.17 10.12
N LEU A 18 5.78 3.05 9.11
CA LEU A 18 7.05 3.17 8.40
C LEU A 18 8.19 3.56 9.33
N GLY A 19 7.96 4.49 10.26
CA GLY A 19 8.95 4.87 11.27
C GLY A 19 9.38 3.68 12.13
N THR A 20 8.43 2.82 12.49
CA THR A 20 8.70 1.58 13.23
C THR A 20 9.58 0.63 12.42
N VAL A 21 9.25 0.39 11.14
CA VAL A 21 10.05 -0.46 10.24
C VAL A 21 11.48 0.07 10.08
N VAL A 22 11.64 1.39 9.88
CA VAL A 22 12.95 2.05 9.80
C VAL A 22 13.75 1.80 11.09
N HIS A 23 13.14 2.01 12.25
CA HIS A 23 13.80 1.78 13.54
C HIS A 23 14.22 0.32 13.76
N GLU A 24 13.40 -0.64 13.31
CA GLU A 24 13.72 -2.07 13.38
C GLU A 24 14.91 -2.42 12.49
N ARG A 25 14.93 -1.98 11.23
CA ARG A 25 16.04 -2.23 10.29
C ARG A 25 17.35 -1.59 10.76
N LEU A 26 17.29 -0.36 11.30
CA LEU A 26 18.43 0.30 11.92
C LEU A 26 18.98 -0.49 13.11
N ARG A 27 18.10 -1.03 13.97
CA ARG A 27 18.52 -1.88 15.11
C ARG A 27 19.10 -3.21 14.67
N ALA A 28 18.67 -3.74 13.52
CA ALA A 28 19.25 -4.92 12.91
C ALA A 28 20.64 -4.67 12.28
N GLY A 29 21.08 -3.42 12.19
CA GLY A 29 22.37 -3.03 11.62
C GLY A 29 22.37 -2.93 10.09
N GLU A 30 21.19 -2.81 9.46
CA GLU A 30 21.08 -2.60 8.01
C GLU A 30 21.55 -1.19 7.61
N ASP A 31 22.14 -1.05 6.42
CA ASP A 31 22.56 0.25 5.88
C ASP A 31 21.33 1.05 5.41
N PRO A 32 21.07 2.25 5.98
CA PRO A 32 19.98 3.11 5.56
C PRO A 32 19.99 3.42 4.07
N TRP A 33 21.17 3.59 3.46
CA TRP A 33 21.26 3.94 2.05
C TRP A 33 20.74 2.81 1.16
N GLU A 34 20.92 1.55 1.59
CA GLU A 34 20.42 0.39 0.88
C GLU A 34 18.91 0.22 1.08
N PHE A 35 18.45 0.18 2.34
CA PHE A 35 17.09 -0.27 2.62
C PHE A 35 16.03 0.82 2.44
N MET A 36 16.38 2.10 2.54
CA MET A 36 15.41 3.20 2.41
C MET A 36 14.77 3.26 1.02
N GLN A 37 15.46 2.80 -0.02
CA GLN A 37 14.93 2.75 -1.40
C GLN A 37 13.91 1.61 -1.60
N GLU A 38 13.85 0.65 -0.68
CA GLU A 38 12.92 -0.47 -0.72
C GLU A 38 11.59 -0.17 -0.04
N LEU A 39 11.56 0.86 0.83
CA LEU A 39 10.38 1.20 1.60
C LEU A 39 9.30 1.82 0.69
N PRO A 40 8.03 1.47 0.90
CA PRO A 40 6.95 2.17 0.22
C PRO A 40 6.85 3.60 0.77
N THR A 41 6.37 4.50 -0.06
CA THR A 41 5.93 5.82 0.39
C THR A 41 4.71 5.69 1.32
N VAL A 42 4.40 6.74 2.09
CA VAL A 42 3.23 6.76 2.99
C VAL A 42 1.94 6.45 2.22
N ASP A 43 1.72 7.08 1.06
CA ASP A 43 0.52 6.86 0.26
C ASP A 43 0.47 5.43 -0.31
N GLU A 44 1.61 4.84 -0.68
CA GLU A 44 1.66 3.44 -1.12
C GLU A 44 1.34 2.49 0.03
N LEU A 45 1.87 2.73 1.24
CA LEU A 45 1.53 1.93 2.41
C LEU A 45 0.04 2.03 2.75
N VAL A 46 -0.54 3.24 2.71
CA VAL A 46 -2.00 3.42 2.88
C VAL A 46 -2.79 2.58 1.87
N VAL A 47 -2.41 2.60 0.59
CA VAL A 47 -3.07 1.78 -0.44
C VAL A 47 -2.89 0.29 -0.17
N LEU A 48 -1.70 -0.16 0.23
CA LEU A 48 -1.42 -1.56 0.57
C LEU A 48 -2.25 -2.04 1.77
N THR A 49 -2.36 -1.22 2.82
CA THR A 49 -3.15 -1.53 4.02
C THR A 49 -4.64 -1.58 3.69
N LEU A 50 -5.19 -0.59 2.98
CA LEU A 50 -6.58 -0.62 2.53
C LEU A 50 -6.88 -1.83 1.64
N ARG A 51 -5.93 -2.21 0.77
CA ARG A 51 -6.05 -3.41 -0.07
C ARG A 51 -6.04 -4.68 0.78
N ALA A 52 -5.18 -4.77 1.79
CA ALA A 52 -5.16 -5.90 2.71
C ALA A 52 -6.49 -6.04 3.47
N GLU A 53 -7.11 -4.94 3.90
CA GLU A 53 -8.44 -4.96 4.51
C GLU A 53 -9.53 -5.48 3.56
N LEU A 54 -9.47 -5.13 2.27
CA LEU A 54 -10.40 -5.64 1.27
C LEU A 54 -10.22 -7.15 1.03
N ILE A 55 -8.98 -7.64 1.05
CA ILE A 55 -8.67 -9.07 0.95
C ILE A 55 -9.18 -9.81 2.19
N HIS A 56 -8.96 -9.24 3.37
CA HIS A 56 -9.44 -9.81 4.63
C HIS A 56 -10.97 -9.90 4.66
N ALA A 57 -11.66 -8.86 4.17
CA ALA A 57 -13.11 -8.87 3.99
C ALA A 57 -13.60 -9.92 2.96
N ASP A 58 -12.74 -10.36 2.04
CA ASP A 58 -12.99 -11.47 1.10
C ASP A 58 -12.46 -12.83 1.62
N ASN A 59 -12.44 -13.02 2.94
CA ASN A 59 -12.01 -14.26 3.62
C ASN A 59 -10.56 -14.65 3.30
N ASP A 60 -9.67 -13.65 3.21
CA ASP A 60 -8.23 -13.83 2.95
C ASP A 60 -7.92 -14.60 1.66
N ARG A 61 -8.88 -14.65 0.72
CA ARG A 61 -8.66 -15.30 -0.57
C ARG A 61 -7.68 -14.49 -1.39
N ARG A 62 -6.71 -15.18 -1.99
CA ARG A 62 -5.80 -14.56 -2.95
C ARG A 62 -6.63 -13.99 -4.12
N PRO A 63 -6.63 -12.66 -4.34
CA PRO A 63 -7.47 -12.06 -5.37
C PRO A 63 -6.95 -12.46 -6.76
N SER A 64 -7.89 -12.72 -7.68
CA SER A 64 -7.55 -12.79 -9.11
C SER A 64 -7.13 -11.41 -9.61
N ARG A 65 -6.46 -11.34 -10.77
CA ARG A 65 -6.05 -10.06 -11.38
C ARG A 65 -7.19 -9.07 -11.55
N GLU A 66 -8.36 -9.55 -11.94
CA GLU A 66 -9.55 -8.72 -12.16
C GLU A 66 -10.15 -8.22 -10.85
N VAL A 67 -10.12 -9.05 -9.81
CA VAL A 67 -10.57 -8.66 -8.46
C VAL A 67 -9.62 -7.64 -7.87
N ASP A 68 -8.31 -7.86 -7.99
CA ASP A 68 -7.27 -6.96 -7.51
C ASP A 68 -7.35 -5.56 -8.16
N TYR A 69 -7.51 -5.52 -9.49
CA TYR A 69 -7.75 -4.28 -10.22
C TYR A 69 -9.00 -3.54 -9.73
N ARG A 70 -10.09 -4.28 -9.46
CA ARG A 70 -11.33 -3.70 -8.93
C ARG A 70 -11.15 -3.15 -7.51
N MET A 71 -10.42 -3.85 -6.65
CA MET A 71 -10.09 -3.41 -5.29
C MET A 71 -9.30 -2.09 -5.32
N LEU A 72 -8.23 -2.02 -6.12
CA LEU A 72 -7.42 -0.81 -6.27
C LEU A 72 -8.22 0.36 -6.83
N ARG A 73 -9.05 0.13 -7.85
CA ARG A 73 -9.94 1.16 -8.40
C ARG A 73 -10.96 1.64 -7.36
N GLN A 74 -11.49 0.76 -6.53
CA GLN A 74 -12.39 1.11 -5.44
C GLN A 74 -11.70 2.03 -4.41
N ILE A 75 -10.43 1.79 -4.09
CA ILE A 75 -9.63 2.65 -3.21
C ILE A 75 -9.49 4.05 -3.81
N ALA A 76 -9.10 4.17 -5.09
CA ALA A 76 -8.95 5.46 -5.75
C ALA A 76 -10.27 6.27 -5.76
N LEU A 77 -11.42 5.60 -5.95
CA LEU A 77 -12.73 6.23 -5.89
C LEU A 77 -13.13 6.65 -4.46
N ALA A 78 -12.72 5.90 -3.44
CA ALA A 78 -13.01 6.21 -2.05
C ALA A 78 -12.11 7.32 -1.49
N TYR A 79 -10.88 7.42 -1.99
CA TYR A 79 -9.85 8.36 -1.58
C TYR A 79 -9.21 9.03 -2.81
N PRO A 80 -9.87 10.04 -3.41
CA PRO A 80 -9.39 10.67 -4.64
C PRO A 80 -7.93 11.15 -4.62
N PRO A 81 -7.38 11.68 -3.50
CA PRO A 81 -5.96 12.06 -3.45
C PRO A 81 -4.96 10.90 -3.63
N LEU A 82 -5.37 9.64 -3.43
CA LEU A 82 -4.53 8.46 -3.66
C LEU A 82 -4.55 7.97 -5.12
N SER A 83 -5.31 8.61 -6.00
CA SER A 83 -5.52 8.12 -7.38
C SER A 83 -4.21 7.94 -8.13
N THR A 84 -3.31 8.93 -8.08
CA THR A 84 -2.01 8.86 -8.77
C THR A 84 -1.20 7.66 -8.28
N THR A 85 -1.10 7.48 -6.96
CA THR A 85 -0.39 6.35 -6.33
C THR A 85 -0.96 5.00 -6.77
N VAL A 86 -2.29 4.86 -6.77
CA VAL A 86 -2.96 3.65 -7.23
C VAL A 86 -2.62 3.33 -8.69
N TRP A 87 -2.63 4.33 -9.57
CA TRP A 87 -2.29 4.13 -10.98
C TRP A 87 -0.82 3.75 -11.19
N SER A 88 0.10 4.41 -10.47
CA SER A 88 1.52 4.06 -10.48
C SER A 88 1.76 2.60 -10.04
N MET A 89 1.09 2.14 -8.98
CA MET A 89 1.19 0.75 -8.52
C MET A 89 0.63 -0.25 -9.54
N LEU A 90 -0.47 0.08 -10.21
CA LEU A 90 -1.04 -0.75 -11.29
C LEU A 90 -0.08 -0.88 -12.47
N ASP A 91 0.64 0.18 -12.84
CA ASP A 91 1.61 0.16 -13.93
C ASP A 91 2.92 -0.54 -13.55
N ALA A 92 3.37 -0.41 -12.29
CA ALA A 92 4.52 -1.14 -11.78
C ALA A 92 4.28 -2.66 -11.77
N ASP A 93 3.11 -3.12 -11.31
CA ASP A 93 2.73 -4.54 -11.32
C ASP A 93 2.64 -5.10 -12.75
N ARG A 94 2.10 -4.31 -13.69
CA ARG A 94 2.10 -4.66 -15.12
C ARG A 94 3.51 -4.82 -15.67
N THR A 95 4.43 -3.93 -15.29
CA THR A 95 5.81 -3.93 -15.77
C THR A 95 6.58 -5.14 -15.26
N ARG A 96 6.54 -5.39 -13.93
CA ARG A 96 7.20 -6.53 -13.29
C ARG A 96 6.82 -7.88 -13.91
N ARG A 97 5.58 -8.03 -14.34
CA ARG A 97 5.05 -9.26 -14.97
C ARG A 97 5.40 -9.41 -16.46
N ARG A 98 5.80 -8.35 -17.15
CA ARG A 98 6.28 -8.44 -18.54
C ARG A 98 7.74 -8.89 -18.63
N THR A 99 8.47 -8.69 -17.53
CA THR A 99 9.91 -8.97 -17.43
C THR A 99 10.23 -10.26 -16.67
N ALA A 100 9.22 -10.94 -16.14
CA ALA A 100 9.32 -12.23 -15.44
C ALA A 100 8.79 -13.35 -16.34
#